data_AF-A0A971N9H5-F1
#
_entry.id   AF-A0A971N9H5-F1
#
_cell.length_a   1.000
_cell.length_b   1.000
_cell.length_c   1.000
_cell.angle_alpha   90.00
_cell.angle_beta   90.00
_cell.angle_gamma   90.00
#
_symmetry.space_group_name_H-M   'P 1'
#
loop_
_entity.id
_entity.type
_entity.pdbx_description
1 polymer ?
#
loop_
_entity_poly.entity_id
_entity_poly.type
_entity_poly.pdbx_seq_one_letter_code
_entity_poly.pdbx_strand_id
1 'polypeptide(L)'
;RIACLAQLVNVIAPIMTSPGGGAWKQTIYYPYYHASRYGRGTVLRPAVVSPVYDTERFQGVKFVEAIGVLSEDERTLTIFAVNRSPDSPFELDCRINNMGDLELIEHLVLEHEDIKATNTETNPDRVKPHNQGKTLVKTDRVIVELPVLSWNVVRLRLK
;
A
#
# COMPACT_ATOMS: atom_id res chain seq x y z
N ARG A 1 10.85 20.08 1.89
CA ARG A 1 9.42 20.05 1.47
C ARG A 1 8.64 19.35 2.58
N ILE A 2 7.38 19.73 2.85
CA ILE A 2 6.61 19.27 4.02
C ILE A 2 5.18 18.90 3.57
N ALA A 3 4.60 17.86 4.16
CA ALA A 3 3.18 17.51 4.05
C ALA A 3 2.64 17.13 5.42
N CYS A 4 1.38 17.46 5.71
CA CYS A 4 0.71 17.19 6.99
C CYS A 4 -0.65 16.53 6.74
N LEU A 5 -0.89 15.36 7.33
CA LEU A 5 -2.22 14.76 7.35
C LEU A 5 -3.12 15.57 8.31
N ALA A 6 -4.24 16.09 7.79
CA ALA A 6 -5.19 16.87 8.58
C ALA A 6 -6.39 15.97 8.96
N GLN A 7 -6.64 15.63 10.22
CA GLN A 7 -5.80 15.83 11.42
C GLN A 7 -5.32 14.49 12.01
N LEU A 8 -4.70 14.51 13.20
CA LEU A 8 -4.06 13.31 13.77
C LEU A 8 -4.95 12.52 14.75
N VAL A 9 -5.81 13.19 15.53
CA VAL A 9 -6.67 12.54 16.54
C VAL A 9 -8.10 13.12 16.50
N ASN A 10 -9.11 12.25 16.50
CA ASN A 10 -10.57 12.50 16.48
C ASN A 10 -11.12 13.27 15.27
N VAL A 11 -10.58 14.44 14.94
CA VAL A 11 -11.09 15.30 13.87
C VAL A 11 -10.55 14.80 12.53
N ILE A 12 -11.40 14.12 11.74
CA ILE A 12 -11.04 13.54 10.42
C ILE A 12 -9.69 12.82 10.44
N ALA A 13 -9.50 11.96 11.46
CA ALA A 13 -8.20 11.49 11.91
C ALA A 13 -7.97 10.00 11.70
N PRO A 14 -6.70 9.56 11.60
CA PRO A 14 -6.35 8.14 11.61
C PRO A 14 -6.47 7.50 13.01
N ILE A 15 -6.49 8.29 14.08
CA ILE A 15 -6.58 7.81 15.47
C ILE A 15 -7.84 8.40 16.10
N MET A 16 -8.61 7.55 16.78
CA MET A 16 -9.80 7.96 17.52
C MET A 16 -9.66 7.58 19.00
N THR A 17 -10.32 8.35 19.86
CA THR A 17 -10.41 8.13 21.31
C THR A 17 -11.82 8.44 21.79
N SER A 18 -12.28 7.79 22.86
CA SER A 18 -13.52 8.16 23.57
C SER A 18 -13.22 8.67 24.99
N PRO A 19 -13.97 9.66 25.51
CA PRO A 19 -13.80 10.13 26.90
C PRO A 19 -14.01 9.00 27.90
N GLY A 20 -12.98 8.68 28.69
CA GLY A 20 -13.03 7.58 29.66
C GLY A 20 -13.01 6.18 29.04
N GLY A 21 -12.87 6.06 27.73
CA GLY A 21 -12.81 4.79 27.00
C GLY A 21 -11.45 4.57 26.32
N GLY A 22 -11.47 3.81 25.23
CA GLY A 22 -10.30 3.35 24.52
C GLY A 22 -9.78 4.31 23.45
N ALA A 23 -8.70 3.87 22.79
CA ALA A 23 -8.17 4.47 21.57
C ALA A 23 -8.08 3.40 20.49
N TRP A 24 -8.45 3.72 19.26
CA TRP A 24 -8.39 2.78 18.14
C TRP A 24 -7.93 3.43 16.83
N LYS A 25 -7.53 2.57 15.90
CA LYS A 25 -7.01 2.94 14.58
C LYS A 25 -8.15 2.95 13.58
N GLN A 26 -8.34 4.07 12.90
CA GLN A 26 -9.20 4.14 11.72
C GLN A 26 -8.54 3.42 10.54
N THR A 27 -9.33 3.06 9.53
CA THR A 27 -8.85 2.33 8.35
C THR A 27 -7.70 3.06 7.64
N ILE A 28 -7.77 4.41 7.59
CA ILE A 28 -6.75 5.28 7.00
C ILE A 28 -5.42 5.33 7.79
N TYR A 29 -5.37 4.81 9.01
CA TYR A 29 -4.14 4.70 9.79
C TYR A 29 -3.11 3.83 9.09
N TYR A 30 -3.53 2.69 8.54
CA TYR A 30 -2.60 1.67 8.07
C TYR A 30 -1.81 2.11 6.82
N PRO A 31 -2.41 2.66 5.75
CA PRO A 31 -1.64 3.17 4.61
C PRO A 31 -0.68 4.29 5.03
N TYR A 32 -1.11 5.19 5.93
CA TYR A 32 -0.26 6.27 6.44
C TYR A 32 0.93 5.73 7.26
N TYR A 33 0.67 4.77 8.15
CA TYR A 33 1.70 4.08 8.92
C TYR A 33 2.72 3.39 8.02
N HIS A 34 2.26 2.64 7.01
CA HIS A 34 3.14 1.96 6.06
C HIS A 34 3.99 2.93 5.26
N ALA A 35 3.41 3.99 4.71
CA ALA A 35 4.15 5.01 3.97
C ALA A 35 5.19 5.71 4.85
N SER A 36 4.83 6.06 6.09
CA SER A 36 5.77 6.70 7.03
C SER A 36 6.91 5.78 7.46
N ARG A 37 6.63 4.49 7.68
CA ARG A 37 7.59 3.49 8.16
C ARG A 37 8.51 2.96 7.06
N TYR A 38 7.97 2.68 5.88
CA TYR A 38 8.68 1.97 4.81
C TYR A 38 9.00 2.86 3.59
N GLY A 39 8.52 4.10 3.57
CA GLY A 39 8.78 5.07 2.50
C GLY A 39 9.93 6.04 2.78
N ARG A 40 10.93 5.64 3.58
CA ARG A 40 12.13 6.46 3.86
C ARG A 40 13.25 6.09 2.91
N GLY A 41 13.87 7.09 2.29
CA GLY A 41 14.96 6.93 1.34
C GLY A 41 14.67 7.57 -0.02
N THR A 42 15.15 6.93 -1.08
CA THR A 42 15.09 7.47 -2.45
C THR A 42 13.88 6.94 -3.19
N VAL A 43 13.00 7.85 -3.61
CA VAL A 43 11.84 7.52 -4.46
C VAL A 43 12.34 7.20 -5.87
N LEU A 44 12.00 6.00 -6.36
CA LEU A 44 12.24 5.60 -7.74
C LEU A 44 11.16 6.18 -8.65
N ARG A 45 11.49 6.40 -9.93
CA ARG A 45 10.54 6.86 -10.94
C ARG A 45 10.02 5.68 -11.76
N PRO A 46 8.89 5.05 -11.40
CA PRO A 46 8.37 3.91 -12.14
C PRO A 46 7.72 4.35 -13.45
N ALA A 47 7.88 3.52 -14.49
CA ALA A 47 7.10 3.60 -15.72
C ALA A 47 5.93 2.62 -15.63
N VAL A 48 4.88 2.96 -14.86
CA VAL A 48 3.73 2.08 -14.65
C VAL A 48 2.84 2.04 -15.89
N VAL A 49 2.70 0.87 -16.50
CA VAL A 49 1.72 0.58 -17.55
C VAL A 49 0.55 -0.17 -16.91
N SER A 50 -0.66 0.31 -17.11
CA SER A 50 -1.87 -0.27 -16.53
C SER A 50 -3.05 0.00 -17.46
N PRO A 51 -4.04 -0.91 -17.56
CA PRO A 51 -5.31 -0.58 -18.16
C PRO A 51 -5.91 0.66 -17.48
N VAL A 52 -6.70 1.40 -18.25
CA VAL A 52 -7.30 2.65 -17.80
C VAL A 52 -8.82 2.57 -17.82
N TYR A 53 -9.45 3.39 -17.00
CA TYR A 53 -10.87 3.64 -17.02
C TYR A 53 -11.15 5.13 -16.93
N ASP A 54 -12.35 5.51 -17.35
CA ASP A 54 -12.84 6.86 -17.26
C ASP A 54 -13.79 7.00 -16.07
N THR A 55 -13.77 8.17 -15.45
CA THR A 55 -14.73 8.61 -14.45
C THR A 55 -15.51 9.79 -15.02
N GLU A 56 -16.57 10.22 -14.32
CA GLU A 56 -17.32 11.42 -14.70
C GLU A 56 -16.44 12.68 -14.86
N ARG A 57 -15.30 12.74 -14.13
CA ARG A 57 -14.44 13.94 -14.07
C ARG A 57 -13.06 13.76 -14.71
N PHE A 58 -12.57 12.53 -14.81
CA PHE A 58 -11.20 12.23 -15.25
C PHE A 58 -11.22 11.11 -16.28
N GLN A 59 -10.44 11.29 -17.34
CA GLN A 59 -10.25 10.30 -18.40
C GLN A 59 -8.88 9.62 -18.26
N GLY A 60 -8.78 8.35 -18.64
CA GLY A 60 -7.50 7.63 -18.67
C GLY A 60 -6.90 7.35 -17.28
N VAL A 61 -7.73 7.18 -16.25
CA VAL A 61 -7.27 6.86 -14.89
C VAL A 61 -6.75 5.42 -14.85
N LYS A 62 -5.52 5.21 -14.38
CA LYS A 62 -4.94 3.87 -14.25
C LYS A 62 -5.65 3.07 -13.16
N PHE A 63 -5.94 1.80 -13.41
CA PHE A 63 -6.40 0.90 -12.36
C PHE A 63 -5.32 0.65 -11.31
N VAL A 64 -4.08 0.48 -11.74
CA VAL A 64 -2.93 0.24 -10.85
C VAL A 64 -2.09 1.51 -10.70
N GLU A 65 -1.91 1.95 -9.47
CA GLU A 65 -0.87 2.90 -9.08
C GLU A 65 0.25 2.15 -8.37
N ALA A 66 1.50 2.47 -8.66
CA ALA A 66 2.62 1.87 -7.94
C ALA A 66 3.79 2.84 -7.83
N ILE A 67 4.54 2.75 -6.73
CA ILE A 67 5.79 3.47 -6.53
C ILE A 67 6.79 2.64 -5.73
N GLY A 68 8.07 2.75 -6.10
CA GLY A 68 9.18 2.10 -5.41
C GLY A 68 9.96 3.11 -4.58
N VAL A 69 10.37 2.72 -3.38
CA VAL A 69 11.28 3.49 -2.52
C VAL A 69 12.43 2.58 -2.11
N LEU A 70 13.65 2.98 -2.46
CA LEU A 70 14.88 2.34 -1.98
C LEU A 70 15.25 2.96 -0.63
N SER A 71 15.53 2.14 0.38
CA SER A 71 15.88 2.62 1.71
C SER A 71 17.19 3.41 1.71
N GLU A 72 17.39 4.24 2.74
CA GLU A 72 18.60 5.08 2.87
C GLU A 72 19.90 4.28 2.95
N ASP A 73 19.83 3.05 3.48
CA ASP A 73 20.96 2.11 3.52
C ASP A 73 21.09 1.25 2.27
N GLU A 74 20.20 1.45 1.28
CA GLU A 74 20.11 0.71 0.02
C GLU A 74 19.94 -0.81 0.17
N ARG A 75 19.44 -1.28 1.33
CA ARG A 75 19.24 -2.72 1.61
C ARG A 75 17.82 -3.19 1.40
N THR A 76 16.84 -2.29 1.31
CA THR A 76 15.43 -2.63 1.18
C THR A 76 14.77 -1.80 0.07
N LEU A 77 14.12 -2.49 -0.86
CA LEU A 77 13.18 -1.88 -1.79
C LEU A 77 11.76 -2.11 -1.27
N THR A 78 11.01 -1.03 -1.06
CA THR A 78 9.57 -1.11 -0.77
C THR A 78 8.77 -0.67 -1.99
N ILE A 79 7.85 -1.52 -2.44
CA ILE A 79 6.89 -1.21 -3.48
C ILE A 79 5.53 -0.98 -2.81
N PHE A 80 4.98 0.22 -2.99
CA PHE A 80 3.61 0.54 -2.62
C PHE A 80 2.75 0.46 -3.87
N ALA A 81 1.63 -0.26 -3.82
CA ALA A 81 0.72 -0.36 -4.94
C ALA A 81 -0.75 -0.32 -4.51
N VAL A 82 -1.60 0.27 -5.35
CA VAL A 82 -3.06 0.29 -5.19
C VAL A 82 -3.70 -0.31 -6.42
N ASN A 83 -4.62 -1.26 -6.23
CA ASN A 83 -5.57 -1.66 -7.26
C ASN A 83 -6.91 -0.94 -7.03
N ARG A 84 -7.31 -0.10 -7.98
CA ARG A 84 -8.58 0.65 -7.95
C ARG A 84 -9.75 -0.12 -8.56
N SER A 85 -9.51 -1.29 -9.16
CA SER A 85 -10.55 -2.08 -9.82
C SER A 85 -11.47 -2.74 -8.79
N PRO A 86 -12.80 -2.58 -8.93
CA PRO A 86 -13.77 -3.32 -8.13
C PRO A 86 -13.94 -4.77 -8.56
N ASP A 87 -13.62 -5.08 -9.82
CA ASP A 87 -14.07 -6.34 -10.46
C ASP A 87 -12.92 -7.25 -10.87
N SER A 88 -11.69 -6.75 -10.93
CA SER A 88 -10.55 -7.52 -11.45
C SER A 88 -9.31 -7.41 -10.56
N PRO A 89 -8.75 -8.53 -10.09
CA PRO A 89 -7.40 -8.53 -9.57
C PRO A 89 -6.42 -8.23 -10.72
N PHE A 90 -5.25 -7.69 -10.37
CA PHE A 90 -4.17 -7.47 -11.33
C PHE A 90 -2.90 -8.16 -10.88
N GLU A 91 -2.09 -8.57 -11.86
CA GLU A 91 -0.71 -8.97 -11.62
C GLU A 91 0.21 -7.80 -12.01
N LEU A 92 0.99 -7.30 -11.05
CA LEU A 92 1.99 -6.27 -11.29
C LEU A 92 3.35 -6.92 -11.52
N ASP A 93 3.79 -6.97 -12.79
CA ASP A 93 5.12 -7.41 -13.20
C ASP A 93 6.13 -6.25 -13.08
N CYS A 94 6.88 -6.24 -11.98
CA CYS A 94 7.92 -5.26 -11.70
C CYS A 94 9.25 -5.73 -12.27
N ARG A 95 9.73 -5.09 -13.34
CA ARG A 95 11.11 -5.27 -13.83
C ARG A 95 12.06 -4.39 -13.04
N ILE A 96 12.94 -5.00 -12.27
CA ILE A 96 13.87 -4.30 -11.37
C ILE A 96 15.29 -4.59 -11.84
N ASN A 97 15.77 -3.74 -12.74
CA ASN A 97 17.11 -3.87 -13.29
C ASN A 97 18.16 -3.26 -12.34
N ASN A 98 19.37 -3.83 -12.33
CA ASN A 98 20.54 -3.30 -11.63
C ASN A 98 20.41 -3.16 -10.10
N MET A 99 19.59 -4.00 -9.46
CA MET A 99 19.44 -4.02 -7.98
C MET A 99 19.92 -5.32 -7.32
N GLY A 100 20.63 -6.17 -8.07
CA GLY A 100 21.13 -7.45 -7.56
C GLY A 100 20.02 -8.47 -7.29
N ASP A 101 20.36 -9.48 -6.49
CA ASP A 101 19.40 -10.51 -6.09
C ASP A 101 18.43 -9.96 -5.04
N LEU A 102 17.15 -10.24 -5.25
CA LEU A 102 16.08 -9.80 -4.36
C LEU A 102 15.54 -10.98 -3.54
N GLU A 103 15.12 -10.69 -2.30
CA GLU A 103 14.44 -11.64 -1.43
C GLU A 103 13.20 -10.99 -0.82
N LEU A 104 12.06 -11.68 -0.88
CA LEU A 104 10.82 -11.20 -0.27
C LEU A 104 10.93 -11.21 1.26
N ILE A 105 10.69 -10.04 1.88
CA ILE A 105 10.56 -9.92 3.33
C ILE A 105 9.10 -10.14 3.74
N GLU A 106 8.17 -9.38 3.14
CA GLU A 106 6.74 -9.45 3.42
C GLU A 106 5.92 -8.80 2.30
N HIS A 107 4.65 -9.20 2.18
CA HIS A 107 3.65 -8.59 1.31
C HIS A 107 2.39 -8.32 2.14
N LEU A 108 2.29 -7.08 2.62
CA LEU A 108 1.13 -6.60 3.37
C LEU A 108 0.02 -6.20 2.42
N VAL A 109 -1.18 -6.68 2.68
CA VAL A 109 -2.40 -6.35 1.93
C VAL A 109 -3.42 -5.78 2.89
N LEU A 110 -4.00 -4.64 2.53
CA LEU A 110 -5.18 -4.07 3.17
C LEU A 110 -6.33 -4.12 2.16
N GLU A 111 -7.28 -5.00 2.43
CA GLU A 111 -8.49 -5.22 1.63
C GLU A 111 -9.65 -5.59 2.55
N HIS A 112 -10.87 -5.42 2.05
CA HIS A 112 -12.09 -5.84 2.73
C HIS A 112 -13.22 -5.99 1.71
N GLU A 113 -14.09 -6.99 1.87
CA GLU A 113 -15.21 -7.25 0.94
C GLU A 113 -16.24 -6.10 0.91
N ASP A 114 -16.51 -5.51 2.08
CA ASP A 114 -17.37 -4.33 2.24
C ASP A 114 -16.54 -3.05 2.19
N ILE A 115 -16.67 -2.28 1.09
CA ILE A 115 -15.99 -0.99 0.89
C ILE A 115 -16.45 0.11 1.86
N LYS A 116 -17.55 -0.12 2.58
CA LYS A 116 -18.09 0.78 3.61
C LYS A 116 -17.73 0.31 5.02
N ALA A 117 -16.96 -0.77 5.17
CA ALA A 117 -16.51 -1.24 6.47
C ALA A 117 -15.65 -0.18 7.19
N THR A 118 -15.87 -0.05 8.48
CA THR A 118 -15.18 0.90 9.36
C THR A 118 -14.71 0.23 10.64
N ASN A 119 -13.67 0.78 11.26
CA ASN A 119 -13.20 0.37 12.57
C ASN A 119 -13.89 1.23 13.66
N THR A 120 -14.36 0.57 14.70
CA THR A 120 -15.00 1.21 15.86
C THR A 120 -14.24 0.87 17.14
N GLU A 121 -14.57 1.51 18.25
CA GLU A 121 -13.98 1.16 19.55
C GLU A 121 -14.24 -0.31 19.93
N THR A 122 -15.43 -0.84 19.64
CA THR A 122 -15.82 -2.23 19.96
C THR A 122 -15.33 -3.25 18.93
N ASN A 123 -14.99 -2.82 17.72
CA ASN A 123 -14.42 -3.67 16.68
C ASN A 123 -13.28 -2.92 15.95
N PRO A 124 -12.14 -2.70 16.65
CA PRO A 124 -11.07 -1.81 16.17
C PRO A 124 -10.24 -2.41 15.02
N ASP A 125 -10.39 -3.71 14.79
CA ASP A 125 -9.58 -4.53 13.90
C ASP A 125 -10.39 -5.09 12.71
N ARG A 126 -11.61 -4.58 12.46
CA ARG A 126 -12.50 -5.04 11.37
C ARG A 126 -11.82 -4.95 10.01
N VAL A 127 -11.15 -3.83 9.76
CA VAL A 127 -10.36 -3.56 8.56
C VAL A 127 -8.92 -3.33 9.01
N LYS A 128 -8.06 -4.32 8.78
CA LYS A 128 -6.64 -4.28 9.12
C LYS A 128 -5.81 -5.04 8.08
N PRO A 129 -4.53 -4.70 7.90
CA PRO A 129 -3.70 -5.40 6.94
C PRO A 129 -3.38 -6.82 7.42
N HIS A 130 -3.15 -7.72 6.47
CA HIS A 130 -2.61 -9.06 6.69
C HIS A 130 -1.37 -9.28 5.82
N ASN A 131 -0.53 -10.25 6.19
CA ASN A 131 0.69 -10.61 5.44
C ASN A 131 0.50 -11.91 4.66
N GLN A 132 -0.58 -12.00 3.88
CA GLN A 132 -0.88 -13.17 3.04
C GLN A 132 -0.88 -12.81 1.55
N GLY A 133 -0.30 -11.66 1.19
CA GLY A 133 -0.13 -11.30 -0.21
C GLY A 133 0.78 -12.28 -0.93
N LYS A 134 0.55 -12.46 -2.22
CA LYS A 134 1.33 -13.37 -3.07
C LYS A 134 2.27 -12.56 -3.93
N THR A 135 3.56 -12.72 -3.66
CA THR A 135 4.64 -12.15 -4.46
C THR A 135 5.60 -13.25 -4.86
N LEU A 136 5.90 -13.33 -6.16
CA LEU A 136 6.93 -14.21 -6.72
C LEU A 136 8.15 -13.38 -7.11
N VAL A 137 9.28 -13.67 -6.49
CA VAL A 137 10.57 -13.05 -6.81
C VAL A 137 11.34 -13.96 -7.77
N LYS A 138 11.74 -13.41 -8.90
CA LYS A 138 12.64 -14.00 -9.90
C LYS A 138 13.91 -13.14 -10.00
N THR A 139 14.90 -13.60 -10.76
CA THR A 139 16.21 -12.94 -10.88
C THR A 139 16.12 -11.46 -11.29
N ASP A 140 15.24 -11.10 -12.23
CA ASP A 140 15.11 -9.73 -12.76
C ASP A 140 13.70 -9.13 -12.59
N ARG A 141 12.79 -9.87 -11.94
CA ARG A 141 11.37 -9.55 -11.87
C ARG A 141 10.75 -9.87 -10.54
N VAL A 142 9.83 -9.03 -10.12
CA VAL A 142 8.95 -9.27 -8.98
C VAL A 142 7.51 -9.21 -9.45
N ILE A 143 6.81 -10.33 -9.35
CA ILE A 143 5.43 -10.48 -9.79
C ILE A 143 4.55 -10.42 -8.54
N VAL A 144 3.66 -9.42 -8.46
CA VAL A 144 2.83 -9.14 -7.28
C VAL A 144 1.36 -9.30 -7.65
N GLU A 145 0.63 -10.18 -6.93
CA GLU A 145 -0.83 -10.26 -7.04
C GLU A 145 -1.46 -9.09 -6.27
N LEU A 146 -2.28 -8.29 -6.95
CA LEU A 146 -3.02 -7.17 -6.38
C LEU A 146 -4.52 -7.50 -6.40
N PRO A 147 -5.12 -7.89 -5.25
CA PRO A 147 -6.55 -8.14 -5.16
C PRO A 147 -7.39 -6.92 -5.56
N VAL A 148 -8.69 -7.10 -5.80
CA VAL A 148 -9.62 -5.99 -6.06
C VAL A 148 -9.61 -4.99 -4.89
N LEU A 149 -9.71 -3.70 -5.20
CA LEU A 149 -9.81 -2.61 -4.20
C LEU A 149 -8.81 -2.71 -3.03
N SER A 150 -7.54 -2.99 -3.34
CA SER A 150 -6.54 -3.31 -2.33
C SER A 150 -5.40 -2.28 -2.27
N TRP A 151 -4.88 -2.08 -1.06
CA TRP A 151 -3.59 -1.42 -0.80
C TRP A 151 -2.53 -2.47 -0.49
N ASN A 152 -1.38 -2.38 -1.15
CA ASN A 152 -0.33 -3.39 -1.11
C ASN A 152 1.01 -2.76 -0.74
N VAL A 153 1.76 -3.42 0.13
CA VAL A 153 3.14 -3.06 0.50
C VAL A 153 4.01 -4.30 0.37
N VAL A 154 4.87 -4.31 -0.64
CA VAL A 154 5.83 -5.40 -0.86
C VAL A 154 7.20 -4.92 -0.43
N ARG A 155 7.83 -5.63 0.48
CA ARG A 155 9.19 -5.32 0.96
C ARG A 155 10.17 -6.37 0.50
N LEU A 156 11.22 -5.93 -0.16
CA LEU A 156 12.25 -6.77 -0.76
C LEU A 156 13.60 -6.39 -0.16
N ARG A 157 14.39 -7.38 0.23
CA ARG A 157 15.78 -7.21 0.62
C ARG A 157 16.68 -7.32 -0.61
N LEU A 158 17.63 -6.41 -0.75
CA LEU A 158 18.72 -6.50 -1.72
C LEU A 158 19.87 -7.30 -1.07
N LYS A 159 20.43 -8.27 -1.80
CA LYS A 159 21.57 -9.09 -1.34
C LYS A 159 22.91 -8.51 -1.76
#